data_AF-A0A1F4PLE7-F1
#
_entry.id   AF-A0A1F4PLE7-F1
#
_cell.length_a   1.000
_cell.length_b   1.000
_cell.length_c   1.000
_cell.angle_alpha   90.00
_cell.angle_beta   90.00
_cell.angle_gamma   90.00
#
_symmetry.space_group_name_H-M   'P 1'
#
loop_
_entity.id
_entity.type
_entity.pdbx_description
1 polymer ?
#
loop_
_entity_poly.entity_id
_entity_poly.type
_entity_poly.pdbx_seq_one_letter_code
_entity_poly.pdbx_strand_id
1 'polypeptide(L)'
;MKIYIHLLSKISGLNENIIYLCQKLKHFNMDFINIIKQHQERLNITNREMSIAADITPQYYKLLLDGKSSANIIIIDLLAHKVGLKLTLISEESLKMLNS
;
A
#
# COMPACT_ATOMS: atom_id res chain seq x y z
N MET A 1 32.23 -16.97 -4.31
CA MET A 1 32.13 -15.52 -4.00
C MET A 1 33.11 -14.68 -4.84
N LYS A 2 33.00 -14.71 -6.18
CA LYS A 2 33.75 -13.80 -7.09
C LYS A 2 32.98 -13.38 -8.36
N ILE A 3 31.82 -13.99 -8.64
CA ILE A 3 30.99 -13.67 -9.81
C ILE A 3 30.02 -12.50 -9.55
N TYR A 4 29.66 -12.23 -8.29
CA TYR A 4 28.69 -11.18 -7.93
C TYR A 4 29.19 -9.73 -8.10
N ILE A 5 30.51 -9.51 -8.16
CA ILE A 5 31.08 -8.15 -8.18
C ILE A 5 31.11 -7.56 -9.60
N HIS A 6 31.10 -8.39 -10.65
CA HIS A 6 31.18 -7.90 -12.03
C HIS A 6 29.83 -7.53 -12.66
N LEU A 7 28.70 -7.94 -12.06
CA LEU A 7 27.39 -7.39 -12.45
C LEU A 7 27.13 -6.00 -11.82
N LEU A 8 27.71 -5.72 -10.65
CA LEU A 8 27.44 -4.48 -9.90
C LEU A 8 28.02 -3.22 -10.54
N SER A 9 29.02 -3.32 -11.42
CA SER A 9 29.63 -2.16 -12.09
C SER A 9 28.83 -1.62 -13.29
N LYS A 10 27.79 -2.34 -13.76
CA LYS A 10 26.79 -1.82 -14.72
C LYS A 10 25.45 -1.42 -14.07
N ILE A 11 25.34 -1.55 -12.74
CA ILE A 11 24.09 -1.40 -11.97
C ILE A 11 23.96 -0.03 -11.29
N SER A 12 24.89 0.92 -11.49
CA SER A 12 24.82 2.23 -10.83
C SER A 12 23.51 3.00 -11.11
N GLY A 13 23.01 2.98 -12.34
CA GLY A 13 21.70 3.57 -12.69
C GLY A 13 20.48 2.68 -12.42
N LEU A 14 20.66 1.36 -12.31
CA LEU A 14 19.56 0.44 -11.98
C LEU A 14 19.23 0.46 -10.49
N ASN A 15 20.23 0.67 -9.63
CA ASN A 15 20.08 0.64 -8.18
C ASN A 15 19.24 1.82 -7.67
N GLU A 16 19.45 3.02 -8.22
CA GLU A 16 18.65 4.21 -7.88
C GLU A 16 17.18 4.06 -8.31
N ASN A 17 16.94 3.50 -9.50
CA ASN A 17 15.58 3.22 -9.98
C ASN A 17 14.87 2.15 -9.14
N ILE A 18 15.57 1.11 -8.71
CA ILE A 18 15.03 0.08 -7.80
C ILE A 18 14.74 0.67 -6.43
N ILE A 19 15.66 1.47 -5.86
CA ILE A 19 15.45 2.15 -4.57
C ILE A 19 14.26 3.10 -4.64
N TYR A 20 14.16 3.90 -5.71
CA TYR A 20 13.05 4.81 -5.96
C TYR A 20 11.72 4.06 -6.10
N LEU A 21 11.70 2.94 -6.83
CA LEU A 21 10.53 2.08 -6.97
C LEU A 21 10.12 1.48 -5.61
N CYS A 22 11.08 0.98 -4.83
CA CYS A 22 10.85 0.48 -3.48
C CYS A 22 10.29 1.58 -2.55
N GLN A 23 10.79 2.81 -2.65
CA GLN A 23 10.26 3.95 -1.91
C GLN A 23 8.83 4.26 -2.33
N LYS A 24 8.52 4.36 -3.62
CA LYS A 24 7.16 4.61 -4.11
C LYS A 24 6.17 3.53 -3.67
N LEU A 25 6.56 2.26 -3.74
CA LEU A 25 5.73 1.14 -3.27
C LEU A 25 5.50 1.21 -1.75
N LYS A 26 6.51 1.62 -0.98
CA LYS A 26 6.37 1.83 0.47
C LYS A 26 5.40 2.97 0.79
N HIS A 27 5.50 4.10 0.08
CA HIS A 27 4.58 5.24 0.24
C HIS A 27 3.15 4.83 -0.10
N PHE A 28 2.95 4.15 -1.23
CA PHE A 28 1.65 3.60 -1.61
C PHE A 28 1.04 2.73 -0.52
N ASN A 29 1.82 1.82 0.08
CA ASN A 29 1.30 0.94 1.13
C ASN A 29 0.88 1.72 2.38
N MET A 30 1.64 2.75 2.77
CA MET A 30 1.31 3.59 3.92
C MET A 30 0.06 4.44 3.67
N ASP A 31 -0.04 5.07 2.49
CA ASP A 31 -1.20 5.86 2.11
C ASP A 31 -2.46 4.99 2.03
N PHE A 32 -2.32 3.78 1.48
CA PHE A 32 -3.41 2.82 1.42
C PHE A 32 -3.88 2.39 2.81
N ILE A 33 -2.96 2.09 3.74
CA ILE A 33 -3.30 1.77 5.13
C ILE A 33 -4.03 2.94 5.80
N ASN A 34 -3.61 4.19 5.55
CA ASN A 34 -4.26 5.38 6.10
C ASN A 34 -5.67 5.55 5.57
N ILE A 35 -5.89 5.33 4.26
CA ILE A 35 -7.22 5.35 3.64
C ILE A 35 -8.14 4.31 4.27
N ILE A 36 -7.64 3.09 4.49
CA ILE A 36 -8.41 2.03 5.17
C ILE A 36 -8.80 2.47 6.59
N LYS A 37 -7.85 2.99 7.38
CA LYS A 37 -8.11 3.44 8.76
C LYS A 37 -9.16 4.55 8.81
N GLN A 38 -9.04 5.55 7.95
CA GLN A 38 -10.02 6.64 7.86
C GLN A 38 -11.41 6.13 7.46
N HIS A 39 -11.47 5.19 6.52
CA HIS A 39 -12.74 4.58 6.11
C HIS A 39 -13.37 3.78 7.23
N GLN A 40 -12.56 3.00 7.95
CA GLN A 40 -13.01 2.26 9.11
C GLN A 40 -13.54 3.17 10.23
N GLU A 41 -12.83 4.27 10.53
CA GLU A 41 -13.28 5.29 11.48
C GLU A 41 -14.61 5.91 11.06
N ARG A 42 -14.80 6.20 9.77
CA ARG A 42 -16.07 6.71 9.23
C ARG A 42 -17.22 5.72 9.38
N LEU A 43 -16.95 4.42 9.21
CA LEU A 43 -17.94 3.37 9.42
C LEU A 43 -18.18 3.05 10.91
N ASN A 44 -17.29 3.51 11.80
CA ASN A 44 -17.32 3.23 13.23
C ASN A 44 -17.36 1.72 13.54
N ILE A 45 -16.52 0.94 12.85
CA ILE A 45 -16.43 -0.51 13.01
C ILE A 45 -15.03 -0.96 13.45
N THR A 46 -14.96 -2.09 14.11
CA THR A 46 -13.70 -2.70 14.58
C THR A 46 -12.89 -3.33 13.43
N ASN A 47 -11.60 -3.58 13.67
CA ASN A 47 -10.73 -4.25 12.69
C ASN A 47 -11.29 -5.62 12.29
N ARG A 48 -11.91 -6.31 13.24
CA ARG A 48 -12.51 -7.62 13.02
C ARG A 48 -13.73 -7.51 12.11
N GLU A 49 -14.65 -6.59 12.39
CA GLU A 49 -15.84 -6.36 11.56
C GLU A 49 -15.46 -5.94 10.14
N MET A 50 -14.49 -5.02 10.00
CA MET A 50 -13.99 -4.61 8.69
C MET A 50 -13.38 -5.77 7.90
N SER A 51 -12.56 -6.62 8.55
CA SER A 51 -11.99 -7.80 7.90
C SER A 51 -13.05 -8.79 7.43
N ILE A 52 -14.08 -9.04 8.25
CA ILE A 52 -15.19 -9.95 7.91
C ILE A 52 -16.01 -9.36 6.76
N ALA A 53 -16.35 -8.07 6.83
CA ALA A 53 -17.12 -7.41 5.80
C ALA A 53 -16.39 -7.37 4.45
N ALA A 54 -15.05 -7.34 4.45
CA ALA A 54 -14.22 -7.36 3.25
C ALA A 54 -13.89 -8.78 2.74
N ASP A 55 -14.38 -9.85 3.37
CA ASP A 55 -13.98 -11.25 3.09
C ASP A 55 -12.45 -11.47 3.22
N ILE A 56 -11.81 -10.81 4.19
CA ILE A 56 -10.37 -10.90 4.48
C ILE A 56 -10.18 -11.55 5.84
N THR A 57 -9.17 -12.43 5.98
CA THR A 57 -8.87 -13.02 7.29
C THR A 57 -8.40 -11.94 8.29
N PRO A 58 -8.86 -11.97 9.56
CA PRO A 58 -8.44 -10.98 10.56
C PRO A 58 -6.91 -10.92 10.75
N GLN A 59 -6.23 -12.05 10.59
CA GLN A 59 -4.77 -12.15 10.69
C GLN A 59 -4.09 -11.38 9.55
N TYR A 60 -4.53 -11.56 8.30
CA TYR A 60 -3.97 -10.83 7.17
C TYR A 60 -4.28 -9.34 7.27
N TYR A 61 -5.52 -8.98 7.62
CA TYR A 61 -5.91 -7.59 7.80
C TYR A 61 -5.06 -6.88 8.87
N LYS A 62 -4.77 -7.55 9.99
CA LYS A 62 -3.84 -7.03 11.01
C LYS A 62 -2.42 -6.85 10.47
N LEU A 63 -1.87 -7.82 9.74
CA LEU A 63 -0.54 -7.71 9.13
C LEU A 63 -0.45 -6.55 8.14
N LEU A 64 -1.52 -6.30 7.39
CA LEU A 64 -1.65 -5.18 6.47
C LEU A 64 -1.63 -3.85 7.23
N LEU A 65 -2.45 -3.69 8.27
CA LEU A 65 -2.48 -2.47 9.09
C LEU A 65 -1.17 -2.18 9.85
N ASP A 66 -0.44 -3.24 10.23
CA ASP A 66 0.89 -3.15 10.84
C ASP A 66 1.99 -2.79 9.82
N GLY A 67 1.69 -2.73 8.51
CA GLY A 67 2.67 -2.51 7.45
C GLY A 67 3.62 -3.69 7.21
N LYS A 68 3.32 -4.86 7.79
CA LYS A 68 4.10 -6.11 7.64
C LYS A 68 3.70 -6.92 6.42
N SER A 69 2.57 -6.58 5.80
CA SER A 69 2.13 -7.12 4.51
C SER A 69 1.69 -5.97 3.59
N SER A 70 1.80 -6.19 2.29
CA SER A 70 1.30 -5.26 1.27
C SER A 70 -0.02 -5.76 0.72
N ALA A 71 -0.93 -4.81 0.48
CA ALA A 71 -2.18 -5.11 -0.20
C ALA A 71 -1.89 -5.47 -1.67
N ASN A 72 -2.31 -6.66 -2.08
CA ASN A 72 -2.33 -7.00 -3.50
C ASN A 72 -3.63 -6.52 -4.16
N ILE A 73 -3.71 -6.63 -5.48
CA ILE A 73 -4.86 -6.13 -6.24
C ILE A 73 -6.20 -6.79 -5.84
N ILE A 74 -6.18 -8.05 -5.41
CA ILE A 74 -7.38 -8.78 -4.96
C ILE A 74 -7.90 -8.17 -3.65
N ILE A 75 -7.01 -7.86 -2.72
CA ILE A 75 -7.37 -7.24 -1.44
C ILE A 75 -7.92 -5.83 -1.64
N ILE A 76 -7.30 -5.07 -2.56
CA ILE A 76 -7.75 -3.72 -2.92
C ILE A 76 -9.16 -3.79 -3.52
N ASP A 77 -9.41 -4.73 -4.44
CA ASP A 77 -10.71 -4.97 -5.07
C ASP A 77 -11.78 -5.37 -4.04
N LEU A 78 -11.47 -6.32 -3.16
CA LEU A 78 -12.37 -6.74 -2.08
C LEU A 78 -12.75 -5.57 -1.17
N LEU A 79 -11.78 -4.75 -0.75
CA LEU A 79 -12.05 -3.58 0.08
C LEU A 79 -12.93 -2.56 -0.67
N ALA A 80 -12.67 -2.34 -1.96
CA ALA A 80 -13.47 -1.41 -2.76
C ALA A 80 -14.92 -1.87 -2.92
N HIS A 81 -15.12 -3.14 -3.29
CA HIS A 81 -16.44 -3.66 -3.65
C HIS A 81 -17.28 -4.10 -2.45
N LYS A 82 -16.66 -4.66 -1.41
CA LYS A 82 -17.40 -5.27 -0.29
C LYS A 82 -17.70 -4.30 0.84
N VAL A 83 -16.74 -3.43 1.16
CA VAL A 83 -16.88 -2.42 2.23
C VAL A 83 -17.02 -1.01 1.69
N GLY A 84 -17.15 -0.86 0.37
CA GLY A 84 -17.36 0.42 -0.29
C GLY A 84 -16.17 1.37 -0.14
N LEU A 85 -14.95 0.83 0.00
CA LEU A 85 -13.75 1.65 0.07
C LEU A 85 -13.58 2.38 -1.26
N LYS A 86 -13.92 3.66 -1.29
CA LYS A 86 -13.68 4.49 -2.47
C LYS A 86 -12.19 4.72 -2.58
N LEU A 87 -11.55 3.96 -3.48
CA LEU A 87 -10.24 4.28 -4.02
C LEU A 87 -10.40 5.52 -4.88
N THR A 88 -10.57 6.64 -4.21
CA THR A 88 -10.34 7.91 -4.84
C THR A 88 -8.85 7.87 -5.11
N LEU A 89 -8.47 7.68 -6.39
CA LEU A 89 -7.13 7.99 -6.86
C LEU A 89 -6.94 9.48 -6.63
N ILE A 90 -6.74 9.86 -5.37
CA ILE A 90 -6.32 11.20 -5.04
C ILE A 90 -4.89 11.24 -5.54
N SER A 91 -4.65 12.14 -6.47
CA SER A 91 -3.63 13.10 -6.11
C SER A 91 -3.88 14.49 -6.65
N GLU A 92 -5.08 15.08 -6.81
CA GLU A 92 -5.10 16.50 -7.26
C GLU A 92 -4.60 17.50 -6.18
N GLU A 93 -4.61 17.09 -4.90
CA GLU A 93 -4.11 17.88 -3.77
C GLU A 93 -2.71 17.46 -3.29
N SER A 94 -2.30 16.21 -3.54
CA SER A 94 -0.87 15.87 -3.58
C SER A 94 -0.19 16.47 -4.83
N LEU A 95 -0.90 16.60 -5.96
CA LEU A 95 -0.53 17.34 -7.18
C LEU A 95 -0.53 18.85 -6.94
N LYS A 96 -1.35 19.40 -6.03
CA LYS A 96 -1.30 20.83 -5.66
C LYS A 96 -0.24 21.17 -4.60
N MET A 97 0.25 20.21 -3.80
CA MET A 97 1.53 20.37 -3.07
C MET A 97 2.78 20.28 -4.00
N LEU A 98 2.60 19.77 -5.22
CA LEU A 98 3.57 19.73 -6.34
C LEU A 98 3.45 20.94 -7.30
N ASN A 99 2.43 21.79 -7.13
CA ASN A 99 2.22 23.02 -7.92
C ASN A 99 2.32 24.29 -7.05
N SER A 100 2.74 24.16 -5.79
CA SER A 100 3.11 25.23 -4.85
C SER A 100 4.61 25.20 -4.58
#